data_AF-A0A329C5N0-F1
#
_entry.id   AF-A0A329C5N0-F1
#
_cell.length_a   1.000
_cell.length_b   1.000
_cell.length_c   1.000
_cell.angle_alpha   90.00
_cell.angle_beta   90.00
_cell.angle_gamma   90.00
#
_symmetry.space_group_name_H-M   'P 1'
#
loop_
_entity.id
_entity.type
_entity.pdbx_description
1 polymer ?
#
loop_
_entity_poly.entity_id
_entity_poly.type
_entity_poly.pdbx_seq_one_letter_code
_entity_poly.pdbx_strand_id
1 'polypeptide(L)'
;MQKRTEFSADSVNDAIRAISARHTGHPGDDIILLCGRSESANASLAKHIVDAALREAHQFAKASPRAIPAIYVEAPRSVEYISFWHYFYEQILAQLGNYREPPEVQYQLHSSTGRIIRPHRIHRNTLVALRTAVEIGLRERQVQFLVIDEAAHILHQTSGSCSLEVQLGTLKSLADLCGTLVVLVGSLDSRQLVSLSPQLARRTHVLHLEARPPVT
;
A
#
# COMPACT_ATOMS: atom_id res chain seq x y z
N MET A 1 -9.33 -5.22 28.05
CA MET A 1 -7.84 -5.31 28.06
C MET A 1 -7.42 -6.08 26.82
N GLN A 2 -7.04 -5.40 25.74
CA GLN A 2 -6.93 -5.99 24.39
C GLN A 2 -5.44 -6.10 24.03
N LYS A 3 -4.98 -7.34 23.72
CA LYS A 3 -3.58 -7.61 23.34
C LYS A 3 -3.27 -7.01 21.98
N ARG A 4 -2.68 -5.81 22.00
CA ARG A 4 -1.92 -5.23 20.90
C ARG A 4 -0.50 -5.73 21.01
N THR A 5 0.11 -6.16 19.92
CA THR A 5 1.51 -6.58 19.93
C THR A 5 2.35 -5.46 19.33
N GLU A 6 2.89 -4.65 20.23
CA GLU A 6 3.88 -3.62 19.90
C GLU A 6 5.26 -4.28 19.98
N PHE A 7 6.05 -4.11 18.93
CA PHE A 7 7.43 -4.59 18.88
C PHE A 7 8.36 -3.41 18.68
N SER A 8 9.41 -3.34 19.49
CA SER A 8 10.56 -2.49 19.22
C SER A 8 11.56 -3.32 18.41
N ALA A 9 12.03 -2.81 17.28
CA ALA A 9 13.10 -3.43 16.51
C ALA A 9 14.37 -2.59 16.66
N ASP A 10 15.39 -3.18 17.29
CA ASP A 10 16.70 -2.57 17.51
C ASP A 10 17.53 -2.49 16.21
N SER A 11 17.13 -3.26 15.19
CA SER A 11 17.80 -3.33 13.90
C SER A 11 16.81 -3.50 12.75
N VAL A 12 17.19 -2.94 11.59
CA VAL A 12 16.54 -3.14 10.29
C VAL A 12 16.31 -4.64 10.00
N ASN A 13 17.28 -5.49 10.35
CA ASN A 13 17.17 -6.93 10.13
C ASN A 13 16.13 -7.60 11.02
N ASP A 14 15.88 -7.07 12.21
CA ASP A 14 14.84 -7.60 13.11
C ASP A 14 13.44 -7.20 12.64
N ALA A 15 13.30 -5.99 12.11
CA ALA A 15 12.07 -5.55 11.44
C ALA A 15 11.76 -6.42 10.22
N ILE A 16 12.77 -6.69 9.36
CA ILE A 16 12.62 -7.58 8.20
C ILE A 16 12.21 -8.98 8.65
N ARG A 17 12.88 -9.57 9.64
CA ARG A 17 12.52 -10.90 10.16
C ARG A 17 11.10 -10.94 10.72
N ALA A 18 10.69 -9.92 11.46
CA ALA A 18 9.34 -9.83 12.02
C ALA A 18 8.26 -9.75 10.93
N ILE A 19 8.53 -9.01 9.84
CA ILE A 19 7.65 -8.90 8.68
C ILE A 19 7.60 -10.23 7.92
N SER A 20 8.76 -10.85 7.63
CA SER A 20 8.85 -12.12 6.90
C SER A 20 8.20 -13.29 7.66
N ALA A 21 8.37 -13.37 8.98
CA ALA A 21 7.76 -14.42 9.80
C ALA A 21 6.22 -14.38 9.75
N ARG A 22 5.64 -13.19 9.58
CA ARG A 22 4.18 -13.01 9.47
C ARG A 22 3.65 -13.37 8.10
N HIS A 23 4.44 -13.11 7.05
CA HIS A 23 4.11 -13.58 5.72
C HIS A 23 3.95 -15.10 5.66
N THR A 24 4.79 -15.86 6.36
CA THR A 24 4.69 -17.33 6.39
C THR A 24 3.54 -17.88 7.23
N GLY A 25 2.96 -17.05 8.12
CA GLY A 25 1.87 -17.44 9.02
C GLY A 25 0.53 -17.44 8.30
N HIS A 26 0.06 -16.26 7.85
CA HIS A 26 -1.12 -16.02 7.01
C HIS A 26 -1.12 -14.53 6.58
N PRO A 27 -0.62 -14.16 5.39
CA PRO A 27 -0.29 -12.77 5.07
C PRO A 27 -1.48 -11.81 4.93
N GLY A 28 -2.67 -12.32 4.58
CA GLY A 28 -3.88 -11.49 4.44
C GLY A 28 -4.44 -11.00 5.78
N ASP A 29 -4.17 -11.74 6.86
CA ASP A 29 -4.86 -11.48 8.11
C ASP A 29 -4.35 -10.24 8.86
N ASP A 30 -3.12 -9.80 8.57
CA ASP A 30 -2.40 -8.77 9.31
C ASP A 30 -2.10 -7.52 8.46
N ILE A 31 -2.18 -6.34 9.08
CA ILE A 31 -1.59 -5.08 8.58
C ILE A 31 -0.44 -4.70 9.51
N ILE A 32 0.71 -4.35 8.97
CA ILE A 32 1.86 -3.88 9.75
C ILE A 32 1.98 -2.37 9.60
N LEU A 33 2.07 -1.65 10.73
CA LEU A 33 2.42 -0.24 10.77
C LEU A 33 3.85 -0.08 11.23
N LEU A 34 4.66 0.51 10.38
CA LEU A 34 6.03 0.90 10.68
C LEU A 34 6.06 2.37 11.08
N CYS A 35 6.32 2.60 12.37
CA CYS A 35 6.36 3.94 12.96
C CYS A 35 7.76 4.18 13.53
N GLY A 36 8.41 5.26 13.13
CA GLY A 36 9.69 5.67 13.71
C GLY A 36 9.80 7.18 13.80
N ARG A 37 10.78 7.67 14.58
CA ARG A 37 10.94 9.09 14.91
C ARG A 37 11.29 10.00 13.72
N SER A 38 11.70 9.42 12.60
CA SER A 38 12.12 10.15 11.40
C SER A 38 11.51 9.52 10.16
N GLU A 39 10.77 10.33 9.39
CA GLU A 39 10.13 9.92 8.14
C GLU A 39 11.16 9.37 7.14
N SER A 40 12.34 10.00 7.02
CA SER A 40 13.40 9.55 6.11
C SER A 40 13.99 8.20 6.49
N ALA A 41 14.10 7.90 7.79
CA ALA A 41 14.58 6.60 8.26
C ALA A 41 13.55 5.48 8.00
N ASN A 42 12.26 5.76 8.21
CA ASN A 42 11.18 4.82 7.96
C ASN A 42 11.07 4.49 6.46
N ALA A 43 11.10 5.50 5.60
CA ALA A 43 11.10 5.35 4.15
C ALA A 43 12.34 4.58 3.64
N SER A 44 13.50 4.84 4.25
CA SER A 44 14.73 4.11 3.91
C SER A 44 14.65 2.62 4.30
N LEU A 45 14.08 2.30 5.47
CA LEU A 45 13.83 0.91 5.87
C LEU A 45 12.80 0.24 4.96
N ALA A 46 11.71 0.94 4.65
CA ALA A 46 10.67 0.47 3.74
C ALA A 46 11.25 0.03 2.39
N LYS A 47 12.09 0.88 1.79
CA LYS A 47 12.82 0.57 0.55
C LYS A 47 13.77 -0.62 0.75
N HIS A 48 14.48 -0.68 1.88
CA HIS A 48 15.38 -1.80 2.17
C HIS A 48 14.64 -3.14 2.28
N ILE A 49 13.43 -3.16 2.87
CA ILE A 49 12.57 -4.35 2.94
C ILE A 49 12.20 -4.82 1.52
N VAL A 50 11.77 -3.89 0.66
CA VAL A 50 11.43 -4.21 -0.73
C VAL A 50 12.65 -4.72 -1.50
N ASP A 51 13.81 -4.06 -1.36
CA ASP A 51 15.05 -4.49 -2.00
C ASP A 51 15.54 -5.86 -1.49
N ALA A 52 15.35 -6.15 -0.20
CA ALA A 52 15.67 -7.47 0.37
C ALA A 52 14.76 -8.56 -0.22
N ALA A 53 13.45 -8.33 -0.24
CA ALA A 53 12.48 -9.27 -0.79
C ALA A 53 12.69 -9.50 -2.30
N LEU A 54 13.00 -8.43 -3.05
CA LEU A 54 13.36 -8.54 -4.47
C LEU A 54 14.65 -9.34 -4.66
N ARG A 55 15.70 -9.10 -3.86
CA ARG A 55 16.96 -9.86 -3.95
C ARG A 55 16.76 -11.34 -3.64
N GLU A 56 15.98 -11.65 -2.61
CA GLU A 56 15.63 -13.03 -2.28
C GLU A 56 14.88 -13.70 -3.43
N ALA A 57 13.85 -13.06 -3.99
CA ALA A 57 13.13 -13.62 -5.13
C ALA A 57 14.01 -13.76 -6.39
N HIS A 58 14.97 -12.86 -6.62
CA HIS A 58 15.94 -13.01 -7.72
C HIS A 58 16.79 -14.28 -7.57
N GLN A 59 17.12 -14.69 -6.34
CA GLN A 59 17.83 -15.94 -6.10
C GLN A 59 16.96 -17.17 -6.44
N PHE A 60 15.64 -17.04 -6.29
CA PHE A 60 14.64 -18.05 -6.65
C PHE A 60 14.03 -17.88 -8.05
N ALA A 61 14.48 -16.89 -8.84
CA ALA A 61 13.84 -16.44 -10.09
C ALA A 61 13.75 -17.50 -11.19
N LYS A 62 14.53 -18.59 -11.10
CA LYS A 62 14.38 -19.74 -12.02
C LYS A 62 12.98 -20.37 -11.98
N ALA A 63 12.28 -20.28 -10.85
CA ALA A 63 10.95 -20.89 -10.68
C ALA A 63 9.79 -19.98 -11.12
N SER A 64 9.96 -18.65 -11.13
CA SER A 64 8.86 -17.71 -11.43
C SER A 64 9.37 -16.40 -12.06
N PRO A 65 9.66 -16.38 -13.38
CA PRO A 65 10.32 -15.26 -14.06
C PRO A 65 9.52 -13.95 -14.12
N ARG A 66 8.22 -13.98 -13.78
CA ARG A 66 7.31 -12.83 -13.81
C ARG A 66 6.89 -12.34 -12.42
N ALA A 67 7.38 -12.98 -11.35
CA ALA A 67 7.03 -12.62 -9.99
C ALA A 67 7.63 -11.27 -9.60
N ILE A 68 6.82 -10.43 -8.94
CA ILE A 68 7.23 -9.18 -8.32
C ILE A 68 6.85 -9.34 -6.84
N PRO A 69 7.74 -9.88 -5.98
CA PRO A 69 7.41 -10.26 -4.61
C PRO A 69 7.07 -9.06 -3.73
N ALA A 70 7.55 -7.87 -4.06
CA ALA A 70 7.36 -6.68 -3.26
C ALA A 70 7.21 -5.46 -4.16
N ILE A 71 6.26 -4.59 -3.81
CA ILE A 71 6.06 -3.30 -4.46
C ILE A 71 6.04 -2.19 -3.41
N TYR A 72 6.54 -1.02 -3.81
CA TYR A 72 6.56 0.19 -3.00
C TYR A 72 5.73 1.26 -3.69
N VAL A 73 4.81 1.88 -2.95
CA VAL A 73 4.00 3.01 -3.42
C VAL A 73 3.96 4.09 -2.36
N GLU A 74 3.99 5.35 -2.80
CA GLU A 74 3.77 6.49 -1.91
C GLU A 74 2.29 6.86 -1.94
N ALA A 75 1.67 7.01 -0.77
CA ALA A 75 0.28 7.43 -0.67
C ALA A 75 0.14 8.90 -1.12
N PRO A 76 -0.65 9.19 -2.17
CA PRO A 76 -0.74 10.54 -2.71
C PRO A 76 -1.42 11.49 -1.73
N ARG A 77 -0.99 12.75 -1.73
CA ARG A 77 -1.80 13.83 -1.16
C ARG A 77 -2.96 14.11 -2.11
N SER A 78 -4.19 13.95 -1.61
CA SER A 78 -5.39 14.32 -2.35
C SER A 78 -6.33 15.11 -1.45
N VAL A 79 -7.08 16.02 -2.06
CA VAL A 79 -8.19 16.74 -1.40
C VAL A 79 -9.49 15.93 -1.50
N GLU A 80 -9.59 15.05 -2.50
CA GLU A 80 -10.78 14.25 -2.78
C GLU A 80 -10.53 12.75 -2.61
N TYR A 81 -11.47 12.07 -1.95
CA TYR A 81 -11.41 10.63 -1.67
C TYR A 81 -11.35 9.76 -2.94
N ILE A 82 -12.20 10.05 -3.94
CA ILE A 82 -12.25 9.24 -5.17
C ILE A 82 -10.93 9.39 -5.95
N SER A 83 -10.47 10.63 -6.08
CA SER A 83 -9.22 10.98 -6.77
C SER A 83 -7.99 10.37 -6.07
N PHE A 84 -8.01 10.29 -4.73
CA PHE A 84 -7.00 9.58 -3.94
C PHE A 84 -6.87 8.11 -4.37
N TRP A 85 -7.97 7.34 -4.30
CA TRP A 85 -7.94 5.90 -4.58
C TRP A 85 -7.66 5.59 -6.05
N HIS A 86 -8.14 6.44 -6.96
CA HIS A 86 -7.83 6.31 -8.38
C HIS A 86 -6.32 6.39 -8.62
N TYR A 87 -5.68 7.45 -8.12
CA TYR A 87 -4.23 7.62 -8.26
C TYR A 87 -3.45 6.52 -7.55
N PHE A 88 -3.90 6.13 -6.35
CA PHE A 88 -3.27 5.05 -5.59
C PHE A 88 -3.27 3.72 -6.35
N TYR A 89 -4.39 3.32 -6.96
CA TYR A 89 -4.44 2.10 -7.78
C TYR A 89 -3.61 2.22 -9.05
N GLU A 90 -3.57 3.38 -9.69
CA GLU A 90 -2.70 3.62 -10.85
C GLU A 90 -1.22 3.46 -10.50
N GLN A 91 -0.78 3.98 -9.34
CA GLN A 91 0.59 3.80 -8.84
C GLN A 91 0.92 2.32 -8.61
N ILE A 92 0.01 1.54 -8.02
CA ILE A 92 0.20 0.09 -7.86
C ILE A 92 0.33 -0.59 -9.22
N LEU A 93 -0.57 -0.29 -10.17
CA LEU A 93 -0.50 -0.87 -11.51
C LEU A 93 0.80 -0.53 -12.24
N ALA A 94 1.37 0.66 -11.99
CA ALA A 94 2.65 1.08 -12.55
C ALA A 94 3.79 0.22 -12.02
N GLN A 95 3.83 -0.05 -10.71
CA GLN A 95 4.80 -0.96 -10.10
C GLN A 95 4.68 -2.40 -10.60
N LEU A 96 3.47 -2.83 -10.93
CA LEU A 96 3.21 -4.16 -11.49
C LEU A 96 3.57 -4.28 -12.99
N GLY A 97 4.01 -3.19 -13.62
CA GLY A 97 4.27 -3.12 -15.06
C GLY A 97 2.99 -3.26 -15.91
N ASN A 98 1.82 -3.07 -15.30
CA ASN A 98 0.51 -3.19 -15.93
C ASN A 98 -0.13 -1.82 -16.20
N TYR A 99 0.49 -0.72 -15.78
CA TYR A 99 0.06 0.62 -16.14
C TYR A 99 0.29 0.84 -17.62
N ARG A 100 -0.82 0.86 -18.36
CA ARG A 100 -0.86 1.56 -19.64
C ARG A 100 -1.03 3.02 -19.30
N GLU A 101 -0.22 3.89 -19.89
CA GLU A 101 -0.48 5.33 -19.85
C GLU A 101 -1.97 5.57 -20.07
N PRO A 102 -2.63 6.42 -19.27
CA PRO A 102 -4.00 6.81 -19.52
C PRO A 102 -4.02 7.27 -20.97
N PRO A 103 -4.88 6.65 -21.82
CA PRO A 103 -4.82 6.92 -23.25
C PRO A 103 -4.91 8.42 -23.43
N GLU A 104 -3.92 8.99 -24.12
CA GLU A 104 -3.85 10.40 -24.45
C GLU A 104 -5.25 10.88 -24.84
N VAL A 105 -5.75 11.93 -24.18
CA VAL A 105 -7.13 12.39 -24.38
C VAL A 105 -7.27 12.84 -25.82
N GLN A 106 -7.76 11.94 -26.68
CA GLN A 106 -8.01 12.25 -28.08
C GLN A 106 -9.27 13.12 -28.16
N TYR A 107 -9.02 14.41 -28.20
CA TYR A 107 -10.02 15.42 -28.49
C TYR A 107 -10.60 15.20 -29.88
N GLN A 108 -11.93 15.12 -29.98
CA GLN A 108 -12.61 14.96 -31.26
C GLN A 108 -13.27 16.27 -31.65
N LEU A 109 -13.23 16.62 -32.93
CA LEU A 109 -13.96 17.77 -33.45
C LEU A 109 -15.42 17.36 -33.67
N HIS A 110 -16.37 18.03 -33.01
CA HIS A 110 -17.79 17.78 -33.21
C HIS A 110 -18.19 18.31 -34.60
N SER A 111 -18.50 17.39 -35.52
CA SER A 111 -18.70 17.67 -36.95
C SER A 111 -19.74 18.75 -37.25
N SER A 112 -20.78 18.89 -36.42
CA SER A 112 -21.84 19.90 -36.62
C SER A 112 -21.68 21.21 -35.83
N THR A 113 -20.80 21.28 -34.82
CA THR A 113 -20.65 22.50 -33.99
C THR A 113 -19.25 23.10 -34.06
N GLY A 114 -18.29 22.42 -34.69
CA GLY A 114 -16.89 22.82 -34.77
C GLY A 114 -16.18 22.84 -33.41
N ARG A 115 -16.87 22.45 -32.33
CA ARG A 115 -16.33 22.45 -30.98
C ARG A 115 -15.47 21.23 -30.78
N ILE A 116 -14.33 21.44 -30.13
CA ILE A 116 -13.55 20.34 -29.58
C ILE A 116 -14.38 19.74 -28.44
N ILE A 117 -14.84 18.50 -28.62
CA ILE A 117 -15.52 17.73 -27.60
C ILE A 117 -14.56 16.70 -27.02
N ARG A 118 -14.58 16.54 -25.70
CA ARG A 118 -14.10 15.31 -25.09
C ARG A 118 -15.22 14.28 -25.26
N PRO A 119 -15.03 13.19 -26.01
CA PRO A 119 -16.04 12.15 -26.06
C PRO A 119 -16.30 11.66 -24.63
N HIS A 120 -17.56 11.60 -24.21
CA HIS A 120 -17.98 10.98 -22.96
C HIS A 120 -17.71 9.48 -23.09
N ARG A 121 -16.46 9.07 -22.86
CA ARG A 121 -16.10 7.66 -22.86
C ARG A 121 -16.80 7.02 -21.68
N ILE A 122 -17.48 5.91 -21.93
CA ILE A 122 -17.84 4.94 -20.90
C ILE A 122 -16.53 4.61 -20.17
N HIS A 123 -16.37 5.13 -18.95
CA HIS A 123 -15.13 5.05 -18.20
C HIS A 123 -14.75 3.58 -18.03
N ARG A 124 -13.76 3.10 -18.81
CA ARG A 124 -13.02 1.88 -18.47
C ARG A 124 -12.06 2.10 -17.28
N ASN A 125 -12.01 3.33 -16.76
CA ASN A 125 -11.25 3.79 -15.59
C ASN A 125 -12.17 4.07 -14.39
N THR A 126 -13.26 3.30 -14.21
CA THR A 126 -14.00 3.37 -12.94
C THR A 126 -13.11 2.84 -11.82
N LEU A 127 -13.32 3.34 -10.61
CA LEU A 127 -12.55 2.89 -9.43
C LEU A 127 -12.64 1.37 -9.22
N VAL A 128 -13.79 0.79 -9.57
CA VAL A 128 -14.03 -0.66 -9.56
C VAL A 128 -13.10 -1.37 -10.55
N ALA A 129 -13.01 -0.89 -11.80
CA ALA A 129 -12.14 -1.49 -12.81
C ALA A 129 -10.65 -1.41 -12.42
N LEU A 130 -10.22 -0.28 -11.85
CA LEU A 130 -8.86 -0.11 -11.33
C LEU A 130 -8.58 -1.08 -10.18
N ARG A 131 -9.48 -1.19 -9.21
CA ARG A 131 -9.36 -2.15 -8.11
C ARG A 131 -9.26 -3.59 -8.63
N THR A 132 -10.13 -4.00 -9.56
CA THR A 132 -10.08 -5.35 -10.15
C THR A 132 -8.76 -5.59 -10.88
N ALA A 133 -8.25 -4.60 -11.62
CA ALA A 133 -6.96 -4.72 -12.30
C ALA A 133 -5.80 -4.87 -11.30
N VAL A 134 -5.83 -4.14 -10.17
CA VAL A 134 -4.84 -4.28 -9.09
C VAL A 134 -4.93 -5.67 -8.47
N GLU A 135 -6.13 -6.16 -8.15
CA GLU A 135 -6.34 -7.50 -7.58
C GLU A 135 -5.82 -8.62 -8.49
N ILE A 136 -6.03 -8.50 -9.80
CA ILE A 136 -5.47 -9.44 -10.78
C ILE A 136 -3.96 -9.32 -10.82
N GLY A 137 -3.42 -8.11 -10.93
CA GLY A 137 -1.99 -7.86 -11.04
C GLY A 137 -1.20 -8.33 -9.80
N LEU A 138 -1.70 -8.05 -8.59
CA LEU A 138 -1.08 -8.51 -7.34
C LEU A 138 -0.97 -10.04 -7.29
N ARG A 139 -2.04 -10.75 -7.70
CA ARG A 139 -2.07 -12.22 -7.72
C ARG A 139 -1.18 -12.83 -8.81
N GLU A 140 -1.29 -12.34 -10.04
CA GLU A 140 -0.52 -12.85 -11.18
C GLU A 140 0.99 -12.63 -11.01
N ARG A 141 1.36 -11.53 -10.35
CA ARG A 141 2.76 -11.21 -10.01
C ARG A 141 3.20 -11.79 -8.67
N GLN A 142 2.33 -12.51 -7.97
CA GLN A 142 2.61 -13.16 -6.68
C GLN A 142 3.21 -12.18 -5.66
N VAL A 143 2.60 -11.00 -5.54
CA VAL A 143 3.06 -9.96 -4.62
C VAL A 143 2.84 -10.40 -3.19
N GLN A 144 3.92 -10.52 -2.44
CA GLN A 144 3.94 -10.89 -1.05
C GLN A 144 3.83 -9.66 -0.14
N PHE A 145 4.44 -8.54 -0.55
CA PHE A 145 4.51 -7.31 0.23
C PHE A 145 4.04 -6.10 -0.58
N LEU A 146 3.04 -5.40 -0.07
CA LEU A 146 2.62 -4.08 -0.54
C LEU A 146 3.06 -3.06 0.52
N VAL A 147 4.13 -2.33 0.22
CA VAL A 147 4.67 -1.29 1.10
C VAL A 147 4.10 0.05 0.67
N ILE A 148 3.44 0.74 1.59
CA ILE A 148 2.78 2.02 1.36
C ILE A 148 3.46 3.07 2.24
N ASP A 149 4.20 3.98 1.62
CA ASP A 149 4.81 5.11 2.32
C ASP A 149 3.86 6.30 2.45
N GLU A 150 4.15 7.20 3.38
CA GLU A 150 3.28 8.32 3.73
C GLU A 150 1.84 7.88 4.02
N ALA A 151 1.67 6.71 4.63
CA ALA A 151 0.36 6.10 4.90
C ALA A 151 -0.55 6.99 5.77
N ALA A 152 0.02 7.98 6.47
CA ALA A 152 -0.73 9.05 7.12
C ALA A 152 -1.71 9.72 6.16
N HIS A 153 -1.34 9.92 4.89
CA HIS A 153 -2.24 10.50 3.88
C HIS A 153 -3.49 9.66 3.67
N ILE A 154 -3.40 8.32 3.69
CA ILE A 154 -4.58 7.45 3.66
C ILE A 154 -5.44 7.74 4.89
N LEU A 155 -4.84 7.65 6.07
CA LEU A 155 -5.57 7.78 7.34
C LEU A 155 -6.22 9.15 7.50
N HIS A 156 -5.66 10.19 6.86
CA HIS A 156 -6.17 11.55 6.87
C HIS A 156 -7.24 11.82 5.78
N GLN A 157 -7.52 10.89 4.86
CA GLN A 157 -8.64 11.00 3.88
C GLN A 157 -10.03 10.81 4.53
N THR A 158 -10.20 11.21 5.79
CA THR A 158 -11.47 11.10 6.51
C THR A 158 -12.35 12.30 6.19
N SER A 159 -13.08 12.22 5.08
CA SER A 159 -14.12 13.19 4.72
C SER A 159 -15.50 12.58 4.96
N GLY A 160 -16.30 13.20 5.83
CA GLY A 160 -17.70 12.81 6.07
C GLY A 160 -17.85 11.36 6.58
N SER A 161 -18.59 10.53 5.84
CA SER A 161 -18.94 9.14 6.21
C SER A 161 -17.83 8.11 6.02
N CYS A 162 -16.69 8.48 5.43
CA CYS A 162 -15.52 7.59 5.31
C CYS A 162 -14.68 7.65 6.58
N SER A 163 -14.93 6.70 7.48
CA SER A 163 -14.11 6.51 8.66
C SER A 163 -12.79 5.82 8.30
N LEU A 164 -11.79 6.01 9.16
CA LEU A 164 -10.52 5.28 9.14
C LEU A 164 -10.72 3.76 9.03
N GLU A 165 -11.77 3.24 9.69
CA GLU A 165 -12.15 1.83 9.63
C GLU A 165 -12.52 1.36 8.22
N VAL A 166 -13.25 2.17 7.45
CA VAL A 166 -13.60 1.83 6.06
C VAL A 166 -12.36 1.78 5.17
N GLN A 167 -11.43 2.71 5.36
CA GLN A 167 -10.19 2.76 4.57
C GLN A 167 -9.28 1.57 4.85
N LEU A 168 -9.04 1.26 6.12
CA LEU A 168 -8.23 0.10 6.52
C LEU A 168 -8.93 -1.22 6.20
N GLY A 169 -10.25 -1.28 6.34
CA GLY A 169 -11.05 -2.42 5.88
C GLY A 169 -10.93 -2.65 4.36
N THR A 170 -10.83 -1.57 3.57
CA THR A 170 -10.62 -1.65 2.12
C THR A 170 -9.24 -2.20 1.78
N LEU A 171 -8.18 -1.69 2.42
CA LEU A 171 -6.82 -2.21 2.23
C LEU A 171 -6.70 -3.66 2.69
N LYS A 172 -7.31 -4.00 3.83
CA LYS A 172 -7.35 -5.36 4.33
C LYS A 172 -8.04 -6.29 3.34
N SER A 173 -9.23 -5.92 2.87
CA SER A 173 -9.97 -6.71 1.89
C SER A 173 -9.14 -6.96 0.62
N LEU A 174 -8.37 -5.97 0.17
CA LEU A 174 -7.45 -6.12 -0.96
C LEU A 174 -6.32 -7.11 -0.65
N ALA A 175 -5.67 -6.96 0.52
CA ALA A 175 -4.62 -7.84 1.01
C ALA A 175 -5.08 -9.30 1.12
N ASP A 176 -6.21 -9.53 1.78
CA ASP A 176 -6.83 -10.83 1.99
C ASP A 176 -7.13 -11.53 0.66
N LEU A 177 -7.71 -10.81 -0.31
CA LEU A 177 -8.04 -11.35 -1.63
C LEU A 177 -6.80 -11.73 -2.45
N CYS A 178 -5.68 -11.03 -2.23
CA CYS A 178 -4.46 -11.22 -3.01
C CYS A 178 -3.42 -12.10 -2.31
N GLY A 179 -3.59 -12.41 -1.02
CA GLY A 179 -2.56 -13.06 -0.21
C GLY A 179 -1.35 -12.16 0.03
N THR A 180 -1.54 -10.84 0.02
CA THR A 180 -0.48 -9.84 0.11
C THR A 180 -0.47 -9.23 1.51
N LEU A 181 0.70 -9.13 2.13
CA LEU A 181 0.89 -8.42 3.39
C LEU A 181 1.02 -6.92 3.13
N VAL A 182 0.20 -6.10 3.79
CA VAL A 182 0.27 -4.64 3.68
C VAL A 182 1.14 -4.07 4.81
N VAL A 183 2.15 -3.30 4.42
CA VAL A 183 3.04 -2.57 5.32
C VAL A 183 2.82 -1.08 5.13
N LEU A 184 2.20 -0.44 6.12
CA LEU A 184 1.97 1.00 6.18
C LEU A 184 3.16 1.67 6.84
N VAL A 185 3.77 2.64 6.15
CA VAL A 185 4.93 3.38 6.61
C VAL A 185 4.58 4.85 6.66
N GLY A 186 4.97 5.53 7.73
CA GLY A 186 4.81 6.98 7.84
C GLY A 186 4.94 7.47 9.27
N SER A 187 4.82 8.78 9.46
CA SER A 187 4.69 9.40 10.77
C SER A 187 3.27 9.21 11.33
N LEU A 188 2.90 7.95 11.55
CA LEU A 188 1.60 7.59 12.12
C LEU A 188 1.64 7.79 13.63
N ASP A 189 0.85 8.75 14.11
CA ASP A 189 0.66 8.94 15.54
C ASP A 189 -0.08 7.74 16.14
N SER A 190 0.43 7.23 17.26
CA SER A 190 -0.21 6.12 18.00
C SER A 190 -1.67 6.39 18.33
N ARG A 191 -2.04 7.68 18.50
CA ARG A 191 -3.42 8.16 18.74
C ARG A 191 -4.37 7.92 17.57
N GLN A 192 -3.91 8.02 16.33
CA GLN A 192 -4.74 7.73 15.15
C GLN A 192 -5.11 6.25 15.09
N LEU A 193 -4.37 5.39 15.79
CA LEU A 193 -4.61 3.96 15.85
C LEU A 193 -5.49 3.55 17.03
N VAL A 194 -5.73 4.45 17.99
CA VAL A 194 -6.65 4.23 19.12
C VAL A 194 -8.11 4.28 18.64
N SER A 195 -8.39 4.94 17.52
CA SER A 195 -9.72 5.00 16.91
C SER A 195 -10.08 3.78 16.04
N LEU A 196 -9.21 2.77 15.97
CA LEU A 196 -9.49 1.53 15.24
C LEU A 196 -10.56 0.70 15.93
N SER A 197 -11.40 0.04 15.15
CA SER A 197 -12.38 -0.89 15.69
C SER A 197 -11.68 -2.09 16.36
N PRO A 198 -12.31 -2.74 17.36
CA PRO A 198 -11.76 -3.89 18.05
C PRO A 198 -11.32 -5.05 17.13
N GLN A 199 -11.93 -5.15 15.95
CA GLN A 199 -11.60 -6.16 14.95
C GLN A 199 -10.30 -5.82 14.20
N LEU A 200 -10.13 -4.56 13.79
CA LEU A 200 -8.92 -4.07 13.13
C LEU A 200 -7.73 -4.03 14.09
N ALA A 201 -7.94 -3.61 15.34
CA ALA A 201 -6.88 -3.48 16.33
C ALA A 201 -6.15 -4.80 16.64
N ARG A 202 -6.83 -5.95 16.54
CA ARG A 202 -6.22 -7.28 16.81
C ARG A 202 -5.35 -7.79 15.66
N ARG A 203 -5.55 -7.21 14.48
CA ARG A 203 -4.94 -7.58 13.20
C ARG A 203 -3.95 -6.51 12.71
N THR A 204 -3.77 -5.46 13.51
CA THR A 204 -2.86 -4.37 13.23
C THR A 204 -1.67 -4.49 14.17
N HIS A 205 -0.50 -4.73 13.60
CA HIS A 205 0.75 -4.82 14.34
C HIS A 205 1.52 -3.52 14.20
N VAL A 206 1.98 -2.97 15.32
CA VAL A 206 2.79 -1.76 15.30
C VAL A 206 4.23 -2.12 15.58
N LEU A 207 5.09 -1.77 14.64
CA LEU A 207 6.53 -1.91 14.71
C LEU A 207 7.11 -0.52 14.93
N HIS A 208 7.67 -0.32 16.11
CA HIS A 208 8.35 0.91 16.48
C HIS A 208 9.85 0.77 16.17
N LEU A 209 10.37 1.69 15.37
CA LEU A 209 11.81 1.81 15.15
C LEU A 209 12.39 2.74 16.21
N GLU A 210 13.18 2.19 17.11
CA GLU A 210 13.96 2.99 18.04
C GLU A 210 15.15 3.61 17.32
N ALA A 211 15.41 4.89 17.62
CA ALA A 211 16.65 5.51 17.21
C ALA A 211 17.78 4.85 18.00
N ARG A 212 18.79 4.32 17.30
CA ARG A 212 20.03 3.87 17.94
C ARG A 212 20.51 4.98 18.87
N PRO A 213 20.65 4.74 20.20
CA PRO A 213 21.20 5.75 21.09
C PRO A 213 22.59 6.13 20.57
N PRO A 214 22.98 7.42 20.63
CA PRO A 214 24.30 7.82 20.20
C PRO A 214 25.33 6.97 20.95
N VAL A 215 26.18 6.27 20.20
CA VAL A 215 27.32 5.55 20.75
C VAL A 215 28.20 6.62 21.40
N THR A 216 28.34 6.53 22.72
CA THR A 216 29.18 7.42 23.53
C THR A 216 30.64 6.98 23.44
#